data_AF-A0A815HC75-F1
#
_entry.id   AF-A0A815HC75-F1
#
_cell.length_a   1.000
_cell.length_b   1.000
_cell.length_c   1.000
_cell.angle_alpha   90.00
_cell.angle_beta   90.00
_cell.angle_gamma   90.00
#
_symmetry.space_group_name_H-M   'P 1'
#
loop_
_entity.id
_entity.type
_entity.pdbx_description
1 polymer ?
#
loop_
_entity_poly.entity_id
_entity_poly.type
_entity_poly.pdbx_seq_one_letter_code
_entity_poly.pdbx_strand_id
1 'polypeptide(L)'
;MTTNHKPSSIIAKCSSCSIKTNLFVCSHCDEVICQKCFDKHQVNLNETLKEHWNLCKRKYINLCQQSDNYDKDMINVENEIDQVRLRINKRRMDLVHLIENEKNNLLNKIEEYIQFNLSNTQHTDLQQLYDSINQRLNTVFQDPNTFNNMDEFCLEIKHLNTLIYNREKQLQTNSLKYPHLSPPKSLSISDVFGQLQWNSKPMSDHNLTKPLIIHNRSLNSTVNDHISTETNDGLQEKSTIIPEDTATLPIIQRQKQWTTDTAGVPHFLCVLSKKNHLLFACDKFGSIDLYQLDSNTPKNGPRRLRQFELFPGNTTSKQPQIIETFTVYTPFIVVATHLSDQTDTSSIYFFDHRGYQQGDTCLQNFPVRQLSADVAFKCLWGVDRHQHSIYYNQLPMNVQQIPEYMKQREEFLKFGRDFEPIRITQNQTSIATVERNSQSAYIYDKQSKKQINEIESLLRTKGVFRLWNALLRDDKSMVLKLDEDLPPNSRPSLINHLIIELDSNGAVMSQIERTSVFGFAIGPNNEILLGCKKYQQNGLIECYI
;
A
#
# COMPACT_ATOMS: atom_id res chain seq x y z
N MET A 1 46.07 62.35 -38.89
CA MET A 1 46.99 61.70 -37.93
C MET A 1 46.44 60.30 -37.65
N THR A 2 46.98 59.29 -38.33
CA THR A 2 46.58 57.88 -38.23
C THR A 2 47.61 57.13 -37.41
N THR A 3 47.25 56.68 -36.22
CA THR A 3 48.11 55.89 -35.34
C THR A 3 48.10 54.41 -35.78
N ASN A 4 49.22 53.98 -36.35
CA ASN A 4 49.51 52.57 -36.63
C ASN A 4 49.79 51.82 -35.33
N HIS A 5 48.80 51.08 -34.81
CA HIS A 5 49.06 50.07 -33.78
C HIS A 5 49.56 48.78 -34.45
N LYS A 6 50.85 48.48 -34.27
CA LYS A 6 51.42 47.15 -34.52
C LYS A 6 50.76 46.16 -33.53
N PRO A 7 50.10 45.08 -34.00
CA PRO A 7 49.66 44.02 -33.10
C PRO A 7 50.89 43.36 -32.47
N SER A 8 50.95 43.36 -31.15
CA SER A 8 51.94 42.61 -30.38
C SER A 8 51.74 41.12 -30.64
N SER A 9 52.65 40.50 -31.39
CA SER A 9 52.64 39.04 -31.57
C SER A 9 53.09 38.38 -30.27
N ILE A 10 52.15 37.90 -29.46
CA ILE A 10 52.45 37.03 -28.34
C ILE A 10 52.83 35.67 -28.94
N ILE A 11 54.12 35.36 -28.95
CA ILE A 11 54.62 34.07 -29.42
C ILE A 11 54.48 33.05 -28.28
N ALA A 12 53.28 32.47 -28.14
CA ALA A 12 53.00 31.40 -27.17
C ALA A 12 53.56 30.05 -27.66
N LYS A 13 53.81 29.12 -26.72
CA LYS A 13 54.25 27.73 -27.01
C LYS A 13 53.04 26.80 -26.90
N CYS A 14 52.96 25.81 -27.79
CA CYS A 14 52.01 24.71 -27.68
C CYS A 14 52.17 23.98 -26.33
N SER A 15 51.08 23.76 -25.59
CA SER A 15 51.10 23.05 -24.30
C SER A 15 51.65 21.62 -24.43
N SER A 16 51.34 20.96 -25.55
CA SER A 16 51.67 19.55 -25.79
C SER A 16 53.10 19.33 -26.31
N CYS A 17 53.58 20.14 -27.25
CA CYS A 17 54.89 19.94 -27.90
C CYS A 17 55.89 21.07 -27.72
N SER A 18 55.52 22.14 -27.00
CA SER A 18 56.37 23.30 -26.69
C SER A 18 56.89 24.12 -27.89
N ILE A 19 56.39 23.86 -29.11
CA ILE A 19 56.76 24.59 -30.33
C ILE A 19 56.05 25.95 -30.37
N LYS A 20 56.77 26.99 -30.80
CA LYS A 20 56.26 28.34 -31.06
C LYS A 20 55.70 28.41 -32.49
N THR A 21 54.38 28.37 -32.62
CA THR A 21 53.66 28.41 -33.90
C THR A 21 52.26 28.97 -33.67
N ASN A 22 51.44 29.08 -34.72
CA ASN A 22 50.02 29.42 -34.56
C ASN A 22 49.33 28.37 -33.68
N LEU A 23 48.71 28.82 -32.60
CA LEU A 23 48.05 27.98 -31.61
C LEU A 23 46.53 28.14 -31.69
N PHE A 24 45.84 27.09 -31.27
CA PHE A 24 44.39 27.00 -31.20
C PHE A 24 44.00 26.47 -29.82
N VAL A 25 42.82 26.84 -29.34
CA VAL A 25 42.24 26.28 -28.12
C VAL A 25 41.40 25.07 -28.51
N CYS A 26 41.70 23.90 -27.97
CA CYS A 26 40.92 22.70 -28.21
C CYS A 26 39.58 22.79 -27.45
N SER A 27 38.45 22.72 -28.15
CA SER A 27 37.11 22.83 -27.54
C SER A 27 36.72 21.63 -26.66
N HIS A 28 37.51 20.57 -26.63
CA HIS A 28 37.22 19.36 -25.85
C HIS A 28 37.97 19.30 -24.51
N CYS A 29 39.11 19.97 -24.39
CA CYS A 29 39.96 19.92 -23.19
C CYS A 29 40.51 21.28 -22.77
N ASP A 30 40.11 22.35 -23.47
CA ASP A 30 40.52 23.75 -23.26
C ASP A 30 42.05 23.99 -23.31
N GLU A 31 42.82 23.05 -23.86
CA GLU A 31 44.27 23.21 -24.02
C GLU A 31 44.65 24.05 -25.24
N VAL A 32 45.70 24.88 -25.09
CA VAL A 32 46.26 25.70 -26.16
C VAL A 32 47.35 24.93 -26.91
N ILE A 33 47.00 24.34 -28.06
CA ILE A 33 47.84 23.42 -28.83
C ILE A 33 48.08 23.90 -30.27
N CYS A 34 49.16 23.43 -30.90
CA CYS A 34 49.41 23.68 -32.32
C CYS A 34 48.58 22.73 -33.20
N GLN A 35 48.40 23.07 -34.48
CA GLN A 35 47.61 22.26 -35.44
C GLN A 35 48.02 20.78 -35.45
N LYS A 36 49.32 20.46 -35.46
CA LYS A 36 49.79 19.05 -35.46
C LYS A 36 49.40 18.28 -34.20
N CYS A 37 49.43 18.94 -33.04
CA CYS A 37 48.97 18.35 -31.78
C CYS A 37 47.45 18.24 -31.74
N PHE A 38 46.74 19.21 -32.32
CA PHE A 38 45.28 19.18 -32.47
C PHE A 38 44.83 18.00 -33.34
N ASP A 39 45.43 17.82 -34.52
CA ASP A 39 45.11 16.72 -35.43
C ASP A 39 45.34 15.36 -34.76
N LYS A 40 46.46 15.20 -34.03
CA LYS A 40 46.76 13.98 -33.28
C LYS A 40 45.79 13.76 -32.12
N HIS A 41 45.41 14.82 -31.42
CA HIS A 41 44.46 14.76 -30.32
C HIS A 41 43.06 14.39 -30.82
N GLN A 42 42.64 14.92 -31.97
CA GLN A 42 41.37 14.61 -32.63
C GLN A 42 41.29 13.14 -33.06
N VAL A 43 42.39 12.56 -33.56
CA VAL A 43 42.47 11.13 -33.89
C VAL A 43 42.26 10.27 -32.62
N ASN A 44 42.97 10.58 -31.53
CA ASN A 44 42.83 9.85 -30.27
C ASN A 44 41.42 9.98 -29.66
N LEU A 45 40.82 11.17 -29.74
CA LEU A 45 39.44 11.42 -29.30
C LEU A 45 38.45 10.59 -30.11
N ASN A 46 38.60 10.53 -31.43
CA ASN A 46 37.75 9.73 -32.31
C ASN A 46 37.87 8.23 -32.01
N GLU A 47 39.08 7.72 -31.71
CA GLU A 47 39.27 6.33 -31.28
C GLU A 47 38.60 6.06 -29.93
N THR A 48 38.77 6.95 -28.97
CA THR A 48 38.15 6.84 -27.63
C THR A 48 36.63 6.90 -27.69
N LEU A 49 36.07 7.78 -28.54
CA LEU A 49 34.63 7.88 -28.79
C LEU A 49 34.10 6.59 -29.45
N LYS A 50 34.85 6.01 -30.39
CA LYS A 50 34.50 4.74 -31.03
C LYS A 50 34.49 3.59 -30.03
N GLU A 51 35.43 3.55 -29.10
CA GLU A 51 35.46 2.55 -28.02
C GLU A 51 34.27 2.69 -27.06
N HIS A 52 33.96 3.92 -26.62
CA HIS A 52 32.81 4.18 -25.77
C HIS A 52 31.48 3.85 -26.47
N TRP A 53 31.35 4.21 -27.75
CA TRP A 53 30.19 3.83 -28.55
C TRP A 53 30.01 2.31 -28.63
N ASN A 54 31.09 1.57 -28.86
CA ASN A 54 31.06 0.11 -28.89
C ASN A 54 30.71 -0.51 -27.53
N LEU A 55 31.13 0.11 -26.42
CA LEU A 55 30.74 -0.31 -25.08
C LEU A 55 29.25 -0.08 -24.83
N CYS A 56 28.74 1.10 -25.16
CA CYS A 56 27.32 1.44 -25.03
C CYS A 56 26.45 0.53 -25.90
N LYS A 57 26.85 0.28 -27.16
CA LYS A 57 26.16 -0.65 -28.06
C LYS A 57 26.08 -2.07 -27.48
N ARG A 58 27.18 -2.58 -26.89
CA ARG A 58 27.17 -3.89 -26.21
C ARG A 58 26.24 -3.93 -25.00
N LYS A 59 26.24 -2.88 -24.17
CA LYS A 59 25.30 -2.78 -23.03
C LYS A 59 23.85 -2.76 -23.49
N TYR A 60 23.54 -2.00 -24.53
CA TYR A 60 22.20 -1.93 -25.11
C TYR A 60 21.72 -3.30 -25.61
N ILE A 61 22.57 -4.02 -26.37
CA ILE A 61 22.23 -5.37 -26.86
C ILE A 61 21.98 -6.34 -25.69
N ASN A 62 22.79 -6.29 -24.63
CA ASN A 62 22.58 -7.10 -23.43
C ASN A 62 21.25 -6.78 -22.74
N LEU A 63 20.88 -5.49 -22.66
CA LEU A 63 19.59 -5.08 -22.08
C LEU A 63 18.41 -5.59 -22.91
N CYS A 64 18.49 -5.52 -24.25
CA CYS A 64 17.47 -6.08 -25.13
C CYS A 64 17.31 -7.60 -24.94
N GLN A 65 18.43 -8.34 -24.88
CA GLN A 65 18.38 -9.79 -24.62
C GLN A 65 17.83 -10.15 -23.24
N GLN A 66 18.08 -9.32 -22.22
CA GLN A 66 17.46 -9.49 -20.91
C GLN A 66 15.96 -9.25 -20.97
N SER A 67 15.50 -8.22 -21.68
CA SER A 67 14.07 -7.94 -21.90
C SER A 67 13.36 -9.13 -22.56
N ASP A 68 13.93 -9.72 -23.61
CA ASP A 68 13.34 -10.87 -24.31
C ASP A 68 13.21 -12.13 -23.42
N ASN A 69 14.08 -12.26 -22.41
CA ASN A 69 13.97 -13.35 -21.43
C ASN A 69 12.86 -13.09 -20.41
N TYR A 70 12.65 -11.82 -20.00
CA TYR A 70 11.53 -11.45 -19.13
C TYR A 70 10.17 -11.72 -19.81
N ASP A 71 10.05 -11.46 -21.11
CA ASP A 71 8.82 -11.75 -21.86
C ASP A 71 8.50 -13.26 -21.89
N LYS A 72 9.53 -14.12 -22.01
CA LYS A 72 9.36 -15.58 -21.93
C LYS A 72 8.94 -16.05 -20.54
N ASP A 73 9.52 -15.46 -19.49
CA ASP A 73 9.15 -15.78 -18.12
C ASP A 73 7.72 -15.32 -17.81
N MET A 74 7.27 -14.18 -18.36
CA MET A 74 5.88 -13.74 -18.27
C MET A 74 4.90 -14.75 -18.90
N ILE A 75 5.20 -15.26 -20.10
CA ILE A 75 4.37 -16.27 -20.76
C ILE A 75 4.28 -17.56 -19.91
N ASN A 76 5.37 -17.97 -19.26
CA ASN A 76 5.37 -19.11 -18.35
C ASN A 76 4.48 -18.87 -17.12
N VAL A 77 4.53 -17.68 -16.53
CA VAL A 77 3.67 -17.31 -15.39
C VAL A 77 2.19 -17.28 -15.79
N GLU A 78 1.86 -16.77 -16.98
CA GLU A 78 0.47 -16.80 -17.48
C GLU A 78 -0.05 -18.24 -17.64
N ASN A 79 0.77 -19.14 -18.18
CA ASN A 79 0.43 -20.57 -18.27
C ASN A 79 0.22 -21.21 -16.88
N GLU A 80 1.06 -20.87 -15.89
CA GLU A 80 0.88 -21.34 -14.52
C GLU A 80 -0.39 -20.80 -13.87
N ILE A 81 -0.73 -19.53 -14.11
CA ILE A 81 -1.97 -18.90 -13.65
C ILE A 81 -3.19 -19.64 -14.22
N ASP A 82 -3.17 -19.98 -15.51
CA ASP A 82 -4.27 -20.70 -16.14
C ASP A 82 -4.40 -22.14 -15.61
N GLN A 83 -3.29 -22.82 -15.32
CA GLN A 83 -3.32 -24.11 -14.62
C GLN A 83 -3.86 -24.00 -13.19
N VAL A 84 -3.59 -22.90 -12.48
CA VAL A 84 -4.18 -22.62 -11.16
C VAL A 84 -5.69 -22.38 -11.29
N ARG A 85 -6.14 -21.59 -12.28
CA ARG A 85 -7.56 -21.34 -12.55
C ARG A 85 -8.33 -22.63 -12.84
N LEU A 86 -7.76 -23.52 -13.65
CA LEU A 86 -8.34 -24.84 -13.93
C LEU A 86 -8.49 -25.68 -12.66
N ARG A 87 -7.46 -25.71 -11.79
CA ARG A 87 -7.53 -26.43 -10.50
C ARG A 87 -8.56 -25.84 -9.54
N ILE A 88 -8.70 -24.51 -9.50
CA ILE A 88 -9.73 -23.83 -8.69
C ILE A 88 -11.12 -24.20 -9.20
N ASN A 89 -11.36 -24.12 -10.51
CA ASN A 89 -12.65 -24.46 -11.11
C ASN A 89 -13.01 -25.93 -10.86
N LYS A 90 -12.04 -26.85 -10.98
CA LYS A 90 -12.25 -28.26 -10.65
C LYS A 90 -12.68 -28.44 -9.19
N ARG A 91 -11.94 -27.88 -8.24
CA ARG A 91 -12.29 -27.93 -6.80
C ARG A 91 -13.64 -27.32 -6.49
N ARG A 92 -14.02 -26.24 -7.20
CA ARG A 92 -15.33 -25.62 -7.09
C ARG A 92 -16.44 -26.59 -7.52
N MET A 93 -16.27 -27.28 -8.64
CA MET A 93 -17.24 -28.30 -9.10
C MET A 93 -17.32 -29.47 -8.13
N ASP A 94 -16.19 -29.95 -7.61
CA ASP A 94 -16.16 -31.01 -6.58
C ASP A 94 -16.93 -30.60 -5.31
N LEU A 95 -16.78 -29.34 -4.87
CA LEU A 95 -17.50 -28.81 -3.72
C LEU A 95 -19.01 -28.72 -3.98
N VAL A 96 -19.42 -28.27 -5.17
CA VAL A 96 -20.84 -28.23 -5.57
C VAL A 96 -21.44 -29.64 -5.52
N HIS A 97 -20.74 -30.63 -6.07
CA HIS A 97 -21.19 -32.02 -6.03
C HIS A 97 -21.28 -32.58 -4.59
N LEU A 98 -20.34 -32.21 -3.71
CA LEU A 98 -20.38 -32.59 -2.31
C LEU A 98 -21.61 -31.99 -1.61
N ILE A 99 -21.88 -30.70 -1.84
CA ILE A 99 -23.05 -29.99 -1.29
C ILE A 99 -24.34 -30.63 -1.79
N GLU A 100 -24.41 -30.99 -3.07
CA GLU A 100 -25.59 -31.62 -3.66
C GLU A 100 -25.83 -33.03 -3.11
N ASN A 101 -24.78 -33.81 -2.86
CA ASN A 101 -24.89 -35.09 -2.18
C ASN A 101 -25.39 -34.95 -0.73
N GLU A 102 -24.83 -34.01 0.04
CA GLU A 102 -25.26 -33.75 1.41
C GLU A 102 -26.71 -33.23 1.46
N LYS A 103 -27.10 -32.37 0.52
CA LYS A 103 -28.51 -31.95 0.33
C LYS A 103 -29.42 -33.16 0.17
N ASN A 104 -29.10 -34.06 -0.76
CA ASN A 104 -29.95 -35.22 -1.03
C ASN A 104 -30.02 -36.16 0.19
N ASN A 105 -28.90 -36.35 0.90
CA ASN A 105 -28.89 -37.12 2.15
C ASN A 105 -29.76 -36.51 3.25
N LEU A 106 -29.73 -35.17 3.41
CA LEU A 106 -30.56 -34.48 4.40
C LEU A 106 -32.04 -34.53 4.03
N LEU A 107 -32.38 -34.31 2.76
CA LEU A 107 -33.75 -34.41 2.27
C LEU A 107 -34.32 -35.81 2.51
N ASN A 108 -33.56 -36.85 2.21
CA ASN A 108 -33.97 -38.25 2.47
C ASN A 108 -34.21 -38.50 3.97
N LYS A 109 -33.32 -38.02 4.85
CA LYS A 109 -33.50 -38.17 6.31
C LYS A 109 -34.73 -37.43 6.83
N ILE A 110 -35.00 -36.24 6.29
CA ILE A 110 -36.19 -35.47 6.66
C ILE A 110 -37.45 -36.18 6.17
N GLU A 111 -37.43 -36.72 4.95
CA GLU A 111 -38.53 -37.52 4.41
C GLU A 111 -38.79 -38.77 5.24
N GLU A 112 -37.76 -39.53 5.61
CA GLU A 112 -37.84 -40.67 6.53
C GLU A 112 -38.46 -40.26 7.89
N TYR A 113 -38.05 -39.12 8.45
CA TYR A 113 -38.59 -38.60 9.71
C TYR A 113 -40.06 -38.17 9.60
N ILE A 114 -40.45 -37.55 8.49
CA ILE A 114 -41.84 -37.16 8.21
C ILE A 114 -42.70 -38.41 8.03
N GLN A 115 -42.25 -39.40 7.26
CA GLN A 115 -42.95 -40.68 7.07
C GLN A 115 -43.11 -41.43 8.40
N PHE A 116 -42.10 -41.40 9.27
CA PHE A 116 -42.16 -42.01 10.59
C PHE A 116 -43.20 -41.32 11.50
N ASN A 117 -43.28 -39.98 11.50
CA ASN A 117 -44.15 -39.21 12.40
C ASN A 117 -45.59 -38.96 11.88
N LEU A 118 -45.83 -39.06 10.58
CA LEU A 118 -47.18 -39.00 10.00
C LEU A 118 -48.08 -40.18 10.40
N SER A 119 -47.52 -41.20 11.05
CA SER A 119 -48.30 -42.25 11.71
C SER A 119 -48.96 -41.78 13.02
N ASN A 120 -48.62 -40.61 13.60
CA ASN A 120 -49.17 -40.24 14.91
C ASN A 120 -49.47 -38.76 15.26
N THR A 121 -49.12 -37.72 14.49
CA THR A 121 -49.69 -36.37 14.73
C THR A 121 -49.38 -35.35 13.63
N GLN A 122 -50.35 -34.48 13.31
CA GLN A 122 -50.18 -33.34 12.39
C GLN A 122 -49.20 -32.31 12.98
N HIS A 123 -48.10 -32.03 12.28
CA HIS A 123 -47.09 -31.02 12.67
C HIS A 123 -46.88 -30.01 11.54
N THR A 124 -47.80 -29.05 11.43
CA THR A 124 -47.83 -27.99 10.40
C THR A 124 -46.61 -27.06 10.42
N ASP A 125 -46.02 -26.79 11.59
CA ASP A 125 -44.95 -25.77 11.71
C ASP A 125 -43.60 -26.26 11.16
N LEU A 126 -43.30 -27.56 11.31
CA LEU A 126 -42.08 -28.19 10.76
C LEU A 126 -42.17 -28.31 9.24
N GLN A 127 -43.36 -28.60 8.71
CA GLN A 127 -43.61 -28.65 7.28
C GLN A 127 -43.43 -27.28 6.64
N GLN A 128 -43.95 -26.21 7.27
CA GLN A 128 -43.78 -24.84 6.78
C GLN A 128 -42.31 -24.38 6.79
N LEU A 129 -41.54 -24.72 7.83
CA LEU A 129 -40.11 -24.38 7.88
C LEU A 129 -39.31 -25.15 6.82
N TYR A 130 -39.66 -26.42 6.60
CA TYR A 130 -39.07 -27.26 5.54
C TYR A 130 -39.35 -26.69 4.14
N ASP A 131 -40.62 -26.38 3.84
CA ASP A 131 -41.02 -25.83 2.54
C ASP A 131 -40.33 -24.47 2.27
N SER A 132 -40.22 -23.62 3.30
CA SER A 132 -39.50 -22.33 3.22
C SER A 132 -38.00 -22.50 2.92
N ILE A 133 -37.33 -23.44 3.59
CA ILE A 133 -35.90 -23.74 3.36
C ILE A 133 -35.70 -24.31 1.95
N ASN A 134 -36.59 -25.18 1.50
CA ASN A 134 -36.52 -25.81 0.18
C ASN A 134 -36.73 -24.77 -0.95
N GLN A 135 -37.62 -23.79 -0.74
CA GLN A 135 -37.85 -22.69 -1.67
C GLN A 135 -36.64 -21.75 -1.78
N ARG A 136 -36.02 -21.35 -0.67
CA ARG A 136 -34.79 -20.52 -0.69
C ARG A 136 -33.60 -21.24 -1.30
N LEU A 137 -33.45 -22.54 -1.03
CA LEU A 137 -32.43 -23.38 -1.67
C LEU A 137 -32.55 -23.33 -3.19
N ASN A 138 -33.74 -23.53 -3.75
CA ASN A 138 -33.96 -23.45 -5.19
C ASN A 138 -33.64 -22.06 -5.78
N THR A 139 -33.74 -21.00 -4.97
CA THR A 139 -33.44 -19.62 -5.39
C THR A 139 -31.92 -19.36 -5.44
N VAL A 140 -31.17 -19.86 -4.46
CA VAL A 140 -29.70 -19.71 -4.36
C VAL A 140 -28.97 -20.43 -5.51
N PHE A 141 -29.53 -21.51 -6.05
CA PHE A 141 -28.94 -22.25 -7.17
C PHE A 141 -29.31 -21.72 -8.55
N GLN A 142 -30.26 -20.79 -8.66
CA GLN A 142 -30.62 -20.14 -9.94
C GLN A 142 -29.83 -18.85 -10.20
N ASP A 143 -29.29 -18.18 -9.17
CA ASP A 143 -28.44 -17.00 -9.32
C ASP A 143 -27.09 -17.17 -8.57
N PRO A 144 -25.95 -17.25 -9.28
CA PRO A 144 -24.62 -17.39 -8.68
C PRO A 144 -24.18 -16.22 -7.79
N ASN A 145 -24.88 -15.07 -7.82
CA ASN A 145 -24.54 -13.90 -7.03
C ASN A 145 -25.17 -13.88 -5.63
N THR A 146 -26.03 -14.86 -5.31
CA THR A 146 -26.74 -14.95 -4.02
C THR A 146 -25.85 -15.43 -2.85
N PHE A 147 -24.57 -15.73 -3.10
CA PHE A 147 -23.61 -16.23 -2.10
C PHE A 147 -23.36 -15.28 -0.92
N ASN A 148 -23.77 -14.02 -1.00
CA ASN A 148 -23.61 -13.04 0.08
C ASN A 148 -24.50 -13.32 1.30
N ASN A 149 -25.53 -14.18 1.20
CA ASN A 149 -26.42 -14.54 2.31
C ASN A 149 -26.20 -15.98 2.83
N MET A 150 -25.07 -16.62 2.51
CA MET A 150 -24.77 -17.99 2.98
C MET A 150 -24.66 -18.12 4.50
N ASP A 151 -24.24 -17.06 5.20
CA ASP A 151 -24.13 -17.06 6.66
C ASP A 151 -25.51 -17.11 7.35
N GLU A 152 -26.49 -16.38 6.79
CA GLU A 152 -27.87 -16.35 7.27
C GLU A 152 -28.57 -17.69 6.99
N PHE A 153 -28.31 -18.27 5.81
CA PHE A 153 -28.78 -19.62 5.47
C PHE A 153 -28.21 -20.70 6.40
N CYS A 154 -26.92 -20.61 6.75
CA CYS A 154 -26.29 -21.53 7.70
C CYS A 154 -26.86 -21.40 9.12
N LEU A 155 -27.27 -20.19 9.53
CA LEU A 155 -27.94 -19.95 10.82
C LEU A 155 -29.34 -20.59 10.86
N GLU A 156 -30.10 -20.52 9.77
CA GLU A 156 -31.41 -21.17 9.65
C GLU A 156 -31.32 -22.70 9.68
N ILE A 157 -30.34 -23.30 8.99
CA ILE A 157 -30.07 -24.74 9.09
C ILE A 157 -29.71 -25.14 10.52
N LYS A 158 -28.86 -24.35 11.21
CA LYS A 158 -28.55 -24.59 12.62
C LYS A 158 -29.78 -24.49 13.51
N HIS A 159 -30.69 -23.56 13.22
CA HIS A 159 -31.94 -23.40 13.96
C HIS A 159 -32.86 -24.60 13.77
N LEU A 160 -33.05 -25.06 12.52
CA LEU A 160 -33.83 -26.28 12.22
C LEU A 160 -33.23 -27.51 12.94
N ASN A 161 -31.90 -27.72 12.85
CA ASN A 161 -31.24 -28.83 13.54
C ASN A 161 -31.43 -28.75 15.06
N THR A 162 -31.42 -27.55 15.64
CA THR A 162 -31.67 -27.35 17.08
C THR A 162 -33.12 -27.69 17.44
N LEU A 163 -34.10 -27.32 16.59
CA LEU A 163 -35.51 -27.65 16.80
C LEU A 163 -35.76 -29.16 16.70
N ILE A 164 -35.16 -29.84 15.71
CA ILE A 164 -35.22 -31.30 15.56
C ILE A 164 -34.62 -31.98 16.80
N TYR A 165 -33.40 -31.58 17.20
CA TYR A 165 -32.73 -32.12 18.38
C TYR A 165 -33.54 -31.93 19.68
N ASN A 166 -34.12 -30.75 19.88
CA ASN A 166 -34.95 -30.47 21.06
C ASN A 166 -36.25 -31.29 21.05
N ARG A 167 -36.87 -31.51 19.89
CA ARG A 167 -38.05 -32.38 19.73
C ARG A 167 -37.70 -33.85 19.98
N GLU A 168 -36.58 -34.34 19.45
CA GLU A 168 -36.09 -35.70 19.74
C GLU A 168 -35.83 -35.88 21.23
N LYS A 169 -35.22 -34.89 21.90
CA LYS A 169 -35.02 -34.90 23.34
C LYS A 169 -36.34 -34.91 24.11
N GLN A 170 -37.34 -34.14 23.67
CA GLN A 170 -38.69 -34.15 24.26
C GLN A 170 -39.39 -35.50 24.11
N LEU A 171 -39.27 -36.14 22.94
CA LEU A 171 -39.77 -37.48 22.68
C LEU A 171 -39.06 -38.52 23.55
N GLN A 172 -37.73 -38.40 23.74
CA GLN A 172 -36.94 -39.26 24.63
C GLN A 172 -37.29 -39.07 26.12
N THR A 173 -37.60 -37.84 26.55
CA THR A 173 -38.05 -37.57 27.94
C THR A 173 -39.48 -38.05 28.21
N ASN A 174 -40.35 -38.07 27.20
CA ASN A 174 -41.69 -38.63 27.29
C ASN A 174 -41.71 -40.16 27.17
N SER A 175 -40.62 -40.78 26.68
CA SER A 175 -40.45 -42.23 26.55
C SER A 175 -39.71 -42.86 27.74
N LEU A 176 -39.93 -42.39 28.98
CA LEU A 176 -39.60 -43.16 30.19
C LEU A 176 -40.56 -44.34 30.35
N LYS A 177 -40.40 -45.32 29.46
CA LYS A 177 -40.82 -46.73 29.56
C LYS A 177 -40.26 -47.42 28.33
N TYR A 178 -39.03 -47.93 28.41
CA TYR A 178 -38.46 -49.15 27.81
C TYR A 178 -36.92 -49.05 27.80
N PRO A 179 -36.18 -50.18 27.97
CA PRO A 179 -34.82 -50.16 28.49
C PRO A 179 -33.74 -49.99 27.41
N HIS A 180 -32.70 -49.27 27.82
CA HIS A 180 -31.31 -49.21 27.34
C HIS A 180 -30.93 -49.96 26.04
N LEU A 181 -30.52 -49.18 25.05
CA LEU A 181 -29.44 -49.54 24.12
C LEU A 181 -28.37 -48.43 24.17
N SER A 182 -27.21 -48.75 24.72
CA SER A 182 -26.05 -47.87 24.74
C SER A 182 -25.52 -47.64 23.31
N PRO A 183 -25.07 -46.43 22.95
CA PRO A 183 -24.44 -46.20 21.64
C PRO A 183 -23.05 -46.87 21.57
N PRO A 184 -22.58 -47.23 20.36
CA PRO A 184 -21.32 -47.93 20.17
C PRO A 184 -20.10 -47.08 20.53
N LYS A 185 -19.08 -47.74 21.11
CA LYS A 185 -17.85 -47.17 21.72
C LYS A 185 -16.84 -46.51 20.74
N SER A 186 -17.26 -45.80 19.71
CA SER A 186 -16.31 -45.25 18.71
C SER A 186 -16.44 -43.77 18.37
N LEU A 187 -17.15 -42.98 19.17
CA LEU A 187 -17.05 -41.52 19.13
C LEU A 187 -16.53 -40.98 20.46
N SER A 188 -15.34 -40.38 20.42
CA SER A 188 -14.87 -39.47 21.47
C SER A 188 -14.61 -38.10 20.85
N ILE A 189 -15.26 -37.08 21.37
CA ILE A 189 -14.99 -35.67 21.06
C ILE A 189 -13.84 -35.25 21.98
N SER A 190 -12.73 -34.76 21.43
CA SER A 190 -11.70 -34.09 22.24
C SER A 190 -11.89 -32.58 22.17
N ASP A 191 -11.84 -31.94 23.34
CA ASP A 191 -12.34 -30.59 23.59
C ASP A 191 -11.42 -29.43 23.16
N VAL A 192 -10.47 -29.66 22.26
CA VAL A 192 -9.57 -28.56 21.84
C VAL A 192 -9.33 -28.63 20.32
N PHE A 193 -9.99 -27.72 19.60
CA PHE A 193 -9.95 -27.49 18.15
C PHE A 193 -10.62 -28.53 17.23
N GLY A 194 -11.88 -28.91 17.48
CA GLY A 194 -12.88 -29.22 16.44
C GLY A 194 -12.47 -29.95 15.13
N GLN A 195 -11.47 -30.82 15.15
CA GLN A 195 -11.06 -31.62 14.00
C GLN A 195 -11.63 -33.03 14.14
N LEU A 196 -12.38 -33.46 13.13
CA LEU A 196 -12.80 -34.85 12.98
C LEU A 196 -11.59 -35.67 12.53
N GLN A 197 -11.02 -36.48 13.42
CA GLN A 197 -10.03 -37.50 13.06
C GLN A 197 -10.67 -38.88 13.03
N TRP A 198 -10.54 -39.56 11.88
CA TRP A 198 -10.77 -40.99 11.78
C TRP A 198 -9.55 -41.73 12.32
N ASN A 199 -9.71 -42.44 13.42
CA ASN A 199 -8.69 -43.39 13.88
C ASN A 199 -8.74 -44.65 13.00
N SER A 200 -7.98 -44.67 11.91
CA SER A 200 -7.64 -45.93 11.23
C SER A 200 -6.23 -46.35 11.62
N LYS A 201 -6.12 -47.29 12.57
CA LYS A 201 -4.92 -48.13 12.69
C LYS A 201 -4.91 -49.17 11.56
N PRO A 202 -3.72 -49.59 11.11
CA PRO A 202 -3.51 -50.13 9.78
C PRO A 202 -3.83 -51.63 9.70
N MET A 203 -4.40 -52.06 8.57
CA MET A 203 -4.20 -53.42 8.09
C MET A 203 -3.17 -53.40 6.97
N SER A 204 -2.09 -54.13 7.21
CA SER A 204 -1.18 -54.65 6.20
C SER A 204 -1.93 -55.48 5.17
N ASP A 205 -1.64 -55.28 3.88
CA ASP A 205 -1.11 -56.37 3.08
C ASP A 205 -0.48 -55.90 1.75
N HIS A 206 0.49 -56.70 1.34
CA HIS A 206 1.51 -56.50 0.32
C HIS A 206 0.96 -56.44 -1.12
N ASN A 207 1.59 -55.61 -1.97
CA ASN A 207 2.46 -56.06 -3.07
C ASN A 207 2.98 -54.90 -3.94
N LEU A 208 4.32 -54.82 -4.00
CA LEU A 208 5.23 -54.68 -5.17
C LEU A 208 4.72 -53.83 -6.36
N THR A 209 5.43 -52.80 -6.85
CA THR A 209 6.82 -52.83 -7.33
C THR A 209 7.35 -51.38 -7.53
N LYS A 210 8.62 -51.16 -7.18
CA LYS A 210 9.53 -50.11 -7.70
C LYS A 210 10.36 -50.73 -8.85
N PRO A 211 11.27 -50.01 -9.56
CA PRO A 211 11.41 -48.56 -9.83
C PRO A 211 11.78 -48.32 -11.33
N LEU A 212 11.98 -47.06 -11.78
CA LEU A 212 13.07 -46.77 -12.72
C LEU A 212 13.43 -45.28 -12.78
N ILE A 213 14.71 -45.02 -12.49
CA ILE A 213 15.49 -43.81 -12.80
C ILE A 213 16.04 -44.00 -14.22
N ILE A 214 16.06 -42.97 -15.09
CA ILE A 214 17.08 -42.81 -16.15
C ILE A 214 17.34 -41.31 -16.42
N HIS A 215 18.62 -41.04 -16.71
CA HIS A 215 19.36 -39.79 -16.92
C HIS A 215 19.07 -38.99 -18.21
N ASN A 216 19.42 -37.69 -18.11
CA ASN A 216 20.13 -36.78 -19.06
C ASN A 216 20.11 -37.07 -20.57
N ARG A 217 19.86 -36.02 -21.38
CA ARG A 217 20.87 -35.44 -22.30
C ARG A 217 20.39 -34.15 -22.97
N SER A 218 21.34 -33.22 -23.13
CA SER A 218 21.26 -32.05 -24.01
C SER A 218 21.29 -32.46 -25.48
N LEU A 219 20.91 -31.52 -26.36
CA LEU A 219 21.49 -31.36 -27.69
C LEU A 219 21.36 -29.90 -28.14
N ASN A 220 22.49 -29.35 -28.57
CA ASN A 220 22.64 -28.07 -29.27
C ASN A 220 22.00 -28.13 -30.66
N SER A 221 21.62 -26.98 -31.22
CA SER A 221 21.97 -26.67 -32.61
C SER A 221 21.99 -25.16 -32.86
N THR A 222 23.13 -24.73 -33.38
CA THR A 222 23.46 -23.48 -34.10
C THR A 222 22.89 -23.50 -35.52
N VAL A 223 22.48 -22.37 -36.11
CA VAL A 223 22.76 -21.98 -37.53
C VAL A 223 22.59 -20.45 -37.73
N ASN A 224 23.71 -19.82 -38.10
CA ASN A 224 24.05 -18.76 -39.09
C ASN A 224 23.10 -17.64 -39.58
N ASP A 225 23.67 -16.43 -39.52
CA ASP A 225 23.95 -15.42 -40.57
C ASP A 225 22.91 -15.05 -41.64
N HIS A 226 22.63 -13.74 -41.77
CA HIS A 226 22.90 -13.00 -43.01
C HIS A 226 22.97 -11.46 -42.82
N ILE A 227 23.79 -10.86 -43.68
CA ILE A 227 24.34 -9.50 -43.74
C ILE A 227 23.56 -8.64 -44.76
N SER A 228 23.43 -7.33 -44.52
CA SER A 228 23.60 -6.17 -45.46
C SER A 228 22.97 -4.91 -44.83
N THR A 229 23.64 -3.79 -44.51
CA THR A 229 24.37 -2.73 -45.25
C THR A 229 23.58 -2.00 -46.34
N GLU A 230 23.28 -0.71 -46.11
CA GLU A 230 23.53 0.45 -47.02
C GLU A 230 23.02 1.77 -46.37
N THR A 231 23.92 2.75 -46.12
CA THR A 231 24.00 4.13 -46.71
C THR A 231 22.87 5.11 -46.36
N ASN A 232 23.01 6.44 -46.30
CA ASN A 232 24.05 7.43 -45.99
C ASN A 232 23.30 8.79 -45.90
N ASP A 233 23.94 9.82 -45.35
CA ASP A 233 23.71 11.27 -45.59
C ASP A 233 22.51 12.00 -44.95
N GLY A 234 22.82 13.14 -44.32
CA GLY A 234 21.83 14.20 -44.06
C GLY A 234 22.14 15.16 -42.92
N LEU A 235 23.16 16.03 -43.08
CA LEU A 235 23.47 17.17 -42.21
C LEU A 235 22.26 18.08 -41.92
N GLN A 236 22.17 18.63 -40.69
CA GLN A 236 22.39 20.07 -40.46
C GLN A 236 22.30 20.44 -38.98
N GLU A 237 23.44 20.89 -38.44
CA GLU A 237 23.53 21.75 -37.26
C GLU A 237 22.95 23.13 -37.55
N LYS A 238 22.25 23.69 -36.58
CA LYS A 238 22.26 25.14 -36.33
C LYS A 238 22.55 25.37 -34.84
N SER A 239 23.76 25.85 -34.60
CA SER A 239 24.19 26.59 -33.43
C SER A 239 23.19 27.74 -33.14
N THR A 240 22.98 28.24 -31.93
CA THR A 240 23.88 29.06 -31.10
C THR A 240 22.91 29.67 -30.06
N ILE A 241 23.13 29.72 -28.74
CA ILE A 241 23.90 30.70 -27.94
C ILE A 241 23.62 30.27 -26.49
N ILE A 242 24.65 30.12 -25.68
CA ILE A 242 24.57 29.86 -24.24
C ILE A 242 24.52 31.22 -23.52
N PRO A 243 23.49 31.54 -22.73
CA PRO A 243 23.61 32.46 -21.61
C PRO A 243 23.98 31.69 -20.35
N GLU A 244 24.82 32.30 -19.52
CA GLU A 244 25.10 31.87 -18.15
C GLU A 244 23.81 31.78 -17.33
N ASP A 245 23.21 30.59 -17.26
CA ASP A 245 22.16 30.30 -16.29
C ASP A 245 22.79 29.54 -15.12
N THR A 246 22.61 30.09 -13.92
CA THR A 246 22.55 29.28 -12.71
C THR A 246 21.51 28.20 -13.00
N ALA A 247 21.97 26.98 -13.29
CA ALA A 247 21.13 25.85 -13.66
C ALA A 247 20.25 25.46 -12.47
N THR A 248 19.23 26.27 -12.22
CA THR A 248 18.04 25.87 -11.50
C THR A 248 17.42 24.82 -12.40
N LEU A 249 17.60 23.56 -12.03
CA LEU A 249 16.85 22.47 -12.65
C LEU A 249 15.39 22.90 -12.69
N PRO A 250 14.73 22.88 -13.85
CA PRO A 250 13.34 23.29 -13.94
C PRO A 250 12.54 22.41 -12.99
N ILE A 251 11.88 23.03 -12.00
CA ILE A 251 11.06 22.31 -11.03
C ILE A 251 9.96 21.61 -11.81
N ILE A 252 9.92 20.29 -11.73
CA ILE A 252 8.95 19.49 -12.49
C ILE A 252 7.58 19.66 -11.84
N GLN A 253 6.57 20.06 -12.62
CA GLN A 253 5.19 20.04 -12.16
C GLN A 253 4.62 18.64 -12.37
N ARG A 254 4.24 17.96 -11.28
CA ARG A 254 3.63 16.62 -11.35
C ARG A 254 2.31 16.67 -12.11
N GLN A 255 2.02 15.64 -12.90
CA GLN A 255 0.80 15.58 -13.70
C GLN A 255 -0.31 14.85 -12.95
N LYS A 256 -1.52 15.43 -12.97
CA LYS A 256 -2.69 14.76 -12.39
C LYS A 256 -3.07 13.57 -13.25
N GLN A 257 -3.12 12.38 -12.65
CA GLN A 257 -3.41 11.13 -13.34
C GLN A 257 -4.90 10.78 -13.30
N TRP A 258 -5.51 10.83 -12.12
CA TRP A 258 -6.91 10.50 -11.92
C TRP A 258 -7.51 11.26 -10.74
N THR A 259 -8.83 11.24 -10.66
CA THR A 259 -9.61 11.80 -9.55
C THR A 259 -10.77 10.84 -9.24
N THR A 260 -11.03 10.58 -7.96
CA THR A 260 -12.22 9.83 -7.50
C THR A 260 -12.97 10.63 -6.44
N ASP A 261 -14.30 10.52 -6.44
CA ASP A 261 -15.14 11.15 -5.43
C ASP A 261 -15.15 10.32 -4.13
N THR A 262 -15.28 10.99 -2.99
CA THR A 262 -15.47 10.40 -1.66
C THR A 262 -16.72 10.97 -1.00
N ALA A 263 -17.33 10.21 -0.09
CA ALA A 263 -18.56 10.61 0.59
C ALA A 263 -18.35 11.80 1.53
N GLY A 264 -17.20 11.85 2.21
CA GLY A 264 -16.78 12.96 3.05
C GLY A 264 -15.42 13.51 2.63
N VAL A 265 -15.03 14.66 3.17
CA VAL A 265 -13.69 15.23 2.93
C VAL A 265 -12.64 14.30 3.55
N PRO A 266 -11.74 13.70 2.76
CA PRO A 266 -10.76 12.75 3.26
C PRO A 266 -9.64 13.50 3.99
N HIS A 267 -9.73 13.58 5.32
CA HIS A 267 -8.74 14.21 6.18
C HIS A 267 -7.52 13.32 6.38
N PHE A 268 -7.72 12.01 6.30
CA PHE A 268 -6.68 11.01 6.45
C PHE A 268 -6.70 10.07 5.25
N LEU A 269 -5.53 9.84 4.69
CA LEU A 269 -5.30 8.84 3.65
C LEU A 269 -4.27 7.86 4.19
N CYS A 270 -4.56 6.57 4.12
CA CYS A 270 -3.61 5.53 4.50
C CYS A 270 -3.63 4.41 3.47
N VAL A 271 -2.44 4.07 2.95
CA VAL A 271 -2.26 2.99 1.98
C VAL A 271 -1.75 1.76 2.72
N LEU A 272 -2.46 0.66 2.58
CA LEU A 272 -2.06 -0.64 3.09
C LEU A 272 -1.57 -1.52 1.94
N SER A 273 -0.26 -1.77 1.92
CA SER A 273 0.36 -2.70 0.97
C SER A 273 0.07 -4.15 1.35
N LYS A 274 -0.91 -4.76 0.68
CA LYS A 274 -1.23 -6.20 0.70
C LYS A 274 -1.06 -6.75 -0.72
N LYS A 275 -1.50 -8.00 -0.98
CA LYS A 275 -1.58 -8.57 -2.35
C LYS A 275 -2.30 -7.64 -3.34
N ASN A 276 -3.31 -6.92 -2.84
CA ASN A 276 -3.92 -5.77 -3.50
C ASN A 276 -3.63 -4.54 -2.63
N HIS A 277 -3.15 -3.45 -3.21
CA HIS A 277 -2.98 -2.20 -2.47
C HIS A 277 -4.35 -1.63 -2.12
N LEU A 278 -4.58 -1.34 -0.84
CA LEU A 278 -5.83 -0.79 -0.34
C LEU A 278 -5.61 0.65 0.12
N LEU A 279 -6.46 1.56 -0.33
CA LEU A 279 -6.47 2.95 0.14
C LEU A 279 -7.68 3.17 1.04
N PHE A 280 -7.40 3.53 2.29
CA PHE A 280 -8.40 3.97 3.25
C PHE A 280 -8.44 5.49 3.25
N ALA A 281 -9.57 6.05 2.87
CA ALA A 281 -9.82 7.48 2.93
C ALA A 281 -10.84 7.75 4.04
N CYS A 282 -10.39 8.42 5.11
CA CYS A 282 -11.17 8.65 6.32
C CYS A 282 -11.39 10.16 6.52
N ASP A 283 -12.61 10.55 6.84
CA ASP A 283 -12.88 11.91 7.31
C ASP A 283 -12.57 12.06 8.82
N LYS A 284 -12.71 13.28 9.34
CA LYS A 284 -12.43 13.55 10.76
C LYS A 284 -13.45 12.96 11.74
N PHE A 285 -14.56 12.41 11.25
CA PHE A 285 -15.65 11.85 12.07
C PHE A 285 -15.71 10.32 12.01
N GLY A 286 -14.90 9.70 11.16
CA GLY A 286 -14.78 8.24 11.04
C GLY A 286 -15.56 7.64 9.88
N SER A 287 -16.04 8.44 8.91
CA SER A 287 -16.57 7.89 7.66
C SER A 287 -15.40 7.47 6.76
N ILE A 288 -15.39 6.20 6.36
CA ILE A 288 -14.32 5.59 5.58
C ILE A 288 -14.84 5.16 4.22
N ASP A 289 -14.14 5.61 3.18
CA ASP A 289 -14.19 5.04 1.85
C ASP A 289 -12.96 4.14 1.63
N LEU A 290 -13.21 2.87 1.31
CA LEU A 290 -12.17 1.90 1.02
C LEU A 290 -12.07 1.68 -0.49
N TYR A 291 -10.87 1.85 -1.02
CA TYR A 291 -10.55 1.65 -2.43
C TYR A 291 -9.51 0.56 -2.62
N GLN A 292 -9.57 -0.10 -3.77
CA GLN A 292 -8.50 -0.92 -4.31
C GLN A 292 -7.73 -0.11 -5.34
N LEU A 293 -6.42 0.03 -5.12
CA LEU A 293 -5.50 0.62 -6.10
C LEU A 293 -5.01 -0.52 -7.01
N ASP A 294 -5.22 -0.37 -8.32
CA ASP A 294 -4.70 -1.31 -9.31
C ASP A 294 -3.27 -0.88 -9.70
N SER A 295 -2.29 -1.74 -9.45
CA SER A 295 -0.90 -1.50 -9.86
C SER A 295 -0.74 -1.53 -11.38
N ASN A 296 -1.65 -2.19 -12.10
CA ASN A 296 -1.42 -2.57 -13.49
C ASN A 296 -2.20 -1.74 -14.51
N THR A 297 -3.20 -0.94 -14.10
CA THR A 297 -3.91 0.00 -15.01
C THR A 297 -4.13 1.38 -14.40
N PRO A 298 -3.09 2.25 -14.39
CA PRO A 298 -3.14 3.55 -13.73
C PRO A 298 -4.20 4.52 -14.29
N LYS A 299 -4.76 4.24 -15.48
CA LYS A 299 -5.73 5.10 -16.17
C LYS A 299 -7.16 4.97 -15.66
N ASN A 300 -7.53 3.85 -15.05
CA ASN A 300 -8.93 3.59 -14.69
C ASN A 300 -9.33 4.13 -13.31
N GLY A 301 -8.40 4.78 -12.61
CA GLY A 301 -8.61 5.24 -11.24
C GLY A 301 -8.82 4.07 -10.27
N PRO A 302 -8.96 4.36 -8.97
CA PRO A 302 -9.12 3.32 -7.96
C PRO A 302 -10.55 2.77 -7.93
N ARG A 303 -10.71 1.46 -7.70
CA ARG A 303 -12.04 0.84 -7.56
C ARG A 303 -12.53 0.99 -6.13
N ARG A 304 -13.65 1.70 -5.91
CA ARG A 304 -14.31 1.74 -4.59
C ARG A 304 -14.83 0.35 -4.23
N LEU A 305 -14.44 -0.16 -3.07
CA LEU A 305 -14.85 -1.46 -2.57
C LEU A 305 -16.03 -1.36 -1.63
N ARG A 306 -16.00 -0.41 -0.70
CA ARG A 306 -17.06 -0.19 0.30
C ARG A 306 -16.94 1.16 0.98
N GLN A 307 -18.01 1.52 1.68
CA GLN A 307 -18.08 2.62 2.62
C GLN A 307 -18.58 2.11 3.97
N PHE A 308 -18.05 2.62 5.08
CA PHE A 308 -18.51 2.30 6.43
C PHE A 308 -18.12 3.40 7.43
N GLU A 309 -18.70 3.39 8.62
CA GLU A 309 -18.41 4.35 9.69
C GLU A 309 -17.75 3.65 10.88
N LEU A 310 -16.70 4.23 11.44
CA LEU A 310 -16.08 3.75 12.70
C LEU A 310 -16.95 4.07 13.93
N PHE A 311 -17.67 5.19 13.87
CA PHE A 311 -18.54 5.67 14.94
C PHE A 311 -19.94 5.98 14.38
N PRO A 312 -20.85 5.00 14.32
CA PRO A 312 -22.19 5.20 13.78
C PRO A 312 -22.94 6.33 14.50
N GLY A 313 -23.48 7.29 13.74
CA GLY A 313 -24.25 8.43 14.28
C GLY A 313 -23.42 9.55 14.90
N ASN A 314 -22.09 9.48 14.82
CA ASN A 314 -21.17 10.45 15.43
C ASN A 314 -21.42 11.89 14.97
N THR A 315 -21.70 12.11 13.68
CA THR A 315 -21.98 13.44 13.10
C THR A 315 -23.28 14.07 13.62
N THR A 316 -24.20 13.27 14.17
CA THR A 316 -25.46 13.72 14.76
C THR A 316 -25.42 13.81 16.29
N SER A 317 -24.30 13.39 16.91
CA SER A 317 -24.11 13.45 18.36
C SER A 317 -23.94 14.89 18.85
N LYS A 318 -24.40 15.16 20.08
CA LYS A 318 -24.14 16.44 20.77
C LYS A 318 -22.65 16.62 21.10
N GLN A 319 -21.93 15.51 21.29
CA GLN A 319 -20.49 15.48 21.55
C GLN A 319 -19.86 14.48 20.56
N PRO A 320 -19.53 14.92 19.34
CA PRO A 320 -18.89 14.06 18.37
C PRO A 320 -17.45 13.73 18.80
N GLN A 321 -17.03 12.49 18.55
CA GLN A 321 -15.62 12.12 18.57
C GLN A 321 -14.93 12.68 17.33
N ILE A 322 -13.83 13.41 17.55
CA ILE A 322 -12.99 13.94 16.49
C ILE A 322 -11.74 13.08 16.40
N ILE A 323 -11.51 12.51 15.22
CA ILE A 323 -10.29 11.76 14.92
C ILE A 323 -9.14 12.75 14.75
N GLU A 324 -8.09 12.60 15.55
CA GLU A 324 -6.84 13.36 15.44
C GLU A 324 -5.83 12.65 14.54
N THR A 325 -5.85 11.32 14.56
CA THR A 325 -4.91 10.50 13.81
C THR A 325 -5.52 9.18 13.41
N PHE A 326 -5.05 8.67 12.27
CA PHE A 326 -5.56 7.49 11.60
C PHE A 326 -4.39 6.75 10.96
N THR A 327 -4.20 5.48 11.32
CA THR A 327 -3.20 4.60 10.72
C THR A 327 -3.79 3.21 10.53
N VAL A 328 -3.36 2.51 9.48
CA VAL A 328 -3.84 1.17 9.16
C VAL A 328 -2.67 0.23 8.99
N TYR A 329 -2.77 -0.96 9.58
CA TYR A 329 -1.85 -2.06 9.33
C TYR A 329 -2.60 -3.39 9.40
N THR A 330 -1.94 -4.51 9.12
CA THR A 330 -2.56 -5.82 9.33
C THR A 330 -2.32 -6.24 10.78
N PRO A 331 -3.34 -6.26 11.67
CA PRO A 331 -4.77 -6.50 11.36
C PRO A 331 -5.74 -5.33 11.58
N PHE A 332 -5.29 -4.17 12.09
CA PHE A 332 -6.19 -3.13 12.60
C PHE A 332 -6.19 -1.82 11.79
N ILE A 333 -7.32 -1.12 11.86
CA ILE A 333 -7.40 0.34 11.74
C ILE A 333 -7.25 0.90 13.16
N VAL A 334 -6.35 1.85 13.36
CA VAL A 334 -6.11 2.48 14.66
C VAL A 334 -6.36 3.97 14.55
N VAL A 335 -7.15 4.48 15.48
CA VAL A 335 -7.43 5.92 15.59
C VAL A 335 -7.20 6.40 17.00
N ALA A 336 -6.66 7.61 17.14
CA ALA A 336 -6.78 8.35 18.39
C ALA A 336 -7.82 9.45 18.19
N THR A 337 -8.76 9.53 19.13
CA THR A 337 -9.84 10.51 19.12
C THR A 337 -9.84 11.32 20.40
N HIS A 338 -10.53 12.45 20.35
CA HIS A 338 -10.91 13.22 21.53
C HIS A 338 -12.37 13.65 21.38
N LEU A 339 -13.03 13.97 22.49
CA LEU A 339 -14.35 14.58 22.44
C LEU A 339 -14.18 16.06 22.04
N SER A 340 -15.12 16.60 21.27
CA SER A 340 -15.02 17.98 20.75
C SER A 340 -14.79 19.07 21.81
N ASP A 341 -15.10 18.79 23.09
CA ASP A 341 -14.96 19.66 24.25
C ASP A 341 -13.80 19.27 25.19
N GLN A 342 -13.05 18.21 24.91
CA GLN A 342 -11.95 17.70 25.74
C GLN A 342 -10.70 17.43 24.90
N THR A 343 -9.80 18.41 24.79
CA THR A 343 -8.57 18.28 23.97
C THR A 343 -7.35 17.75 24.73
N ASP A 344 -7.46 17.59 26.05
CA ASP A 344 -6.31 17.31 26.92
C ASP A 344 -6.06 15.80 27.12
N THR A 345 -7.01 14.97 26.67
CA THR A 345 -6.93 13.52 26.71
C THR A 345 -7.20 12.95 25.33
N SER A 346 -6.85 11.68 25.14
CA SER A 346 -7.18 10.97 23.90
C SER A 346 -7.61 9.55 24.20
N SER A 347 -8.50 9.03 23.37
CA SER A 347 -8.93 7.65 23.40
C SER A 347 -8.42 6.95 22.16
N ILE A 348 -7.67 5.86 22.34
CA ILE A 348 -7.19 5.05 21.21
C ILE A 348 -8.15 3.88 21.00
N TYR A 349 -8.62 3.74 19.78
CA TYR A 349 -9.51 2.67 19.34
C TYR A 349 -8.84 1.81 18.29
N PHE A 350 -9.11 0.51 18.35
CA PHE A 350 -8.71 -0.48 17.36
C PHE A 350 -9.96 -1.00 16.68
N PHE A 351 -9.96 -1.04 15.36
CA PHE A 351 -11.04 -1.61 14.56
C PHE A 351 -10.47 -2.66 13.62
N ASP A 352 -11.25 -3.67 13.28
CA ASP A 352 -10.89 -4.51 12.14
C ASP A 352 -11.07 -3.72 10.84
N HIS A 353 -10.63 -4.28 9.72
CA HIS A 353 -10.73 -3.57 8.43
C HIS A 353 -12.18 -3.38 7.97
N ARG A 354 -13.16 -4.09 8.56
CA ARG A 354 -14.61 -3.94 8.30
C ARG A 354 -15.24 -2.78 9.09
N GLY A 355 -14.51 -2.19 10.04
CA GLY A 355 -14.98 -1.10 10.88
C GLY A 355 -15.58 -1.55 12.21
N TYR A 356 -15.44 -2.82 12.59
CA TYR A 356 -15.90 -3.29 13.89
C TYR A 356 -14.83 -3.06 14.95
N GLN A 357 -15.18 -2.37 16.03
CA GLN A 357 -14.27 -2.14 17.15
C GLN A 357 -13.78 -3.48 17.73
N GLN A 358 -12.50 -3.53 18.05
CA GLN A 358 -11.79 -4.68 18.60
C GLN A 358 -11.23 -4.32 19.97
N GLY A 359 -11.65 -5.06 20.99
CA GLY A 359 -11.22 -4.83 22.37
C GLY A 359 -11.74 -3.52 22.97
N ASP A 360 -11.27 -3.25 24.18
CA ASP A 360 -11.64 -2.07 24.95
C ASP A 360 -10.91 -0.81 24.47
N THR A 361 -11.55 0.34 24.66
CA THR A 361 -10.95 1.65 24.39
C THR A 361 -9.75 1.89 25.31
N CYS A 362 -8.63 2.31 24.73
CA CYS A 362 -7.41 2.60 25.47
C CYS A 362 -7.32 4.10 25.79
N LEU A 363 -7.72 4.47 27.00
CA LEU A 363 -7.66 5.86 27.48
C LEU A 363 -6.22 6.32 27.71
N GLN A 364 -5.88 7.50 27.19
CA GLN A 364 -4.60 8.17 27.38
C GLN A 364 -4.79 9.41 28.25
N ASN A 365 -3.93 9.56 29.25
CA ASN A 365 -3.94 10.73 30.16
C ASN A 365 -3.23 11.95 29.54
N PHE A 366 -3.04 11.95 28.22
CA PHE A 366 -2.40 13.02 27.47
C PHE A 366 -2.97 13.04 26.04
N PRO A 367 -2.82 14.17 25.32
CA PRO A 367 -3.28 14.28 23.94
C PRO A 367 -2.31 13.57 23.01
N VAL A 368 -2.81 12.57 22.29
CA VAL A 368 -2.07 11.89 21.24
C VAL A 368 -2.25 12.67 19.95
N ARG A 369 -1.17 13.30 19.47
CA ARG A 369 -1.25 14.17 18.29
C ARG A 369 -1.16 13.43 16.96
N GLN A 370 -0.40 12.35 16.97
CA GLN A 370 -0.26 11.46 15.83
C GLN A 370 0.08 10.06 16.29
N LEU A 371 -0.44 9.07 15.58
CA LEU A 371 0.00 7.69 15.59
C LEU A 371 0.51 7.30 14.21
N SER A 372 1.50 6.41 14.16
CA SER A 372 1.98 5.79 12.93
C SER A 372 2.35 4.34 13.20
N ALA A 373 1.70 3.41 12.52
CA ALA A 373 2.06 2.00 12.61
C ALA A 373 3.36 1.72 11.83
N ASP A 374 4.24 0.92 12.44
CA ASP A 374 5.49 0.50 11.85
C ASP A 374 5.64 -1.01 11.97
N VAL A 375 5.22 -1.70 10.92
CA VAL A 375 5.19 -3.16 10.87
C VAL A 375 6.60 -3.74 10.84
N ALA A 376 7.57 -3.03 10.25
CA ALA A 376 8.96 -3.49 10.16
C ALA A 376 9.62 -3.50 11.55
N PHE A 377 9.39 -2.45 12.33
CA PHE A 377 9.89 -2.32 13.71
C PHE A 377 8.95 -2.90 14.78
N LYS A 378 7.77 -3.41 14.38
CA LYS A 378 6.72 -3.96 15.24
C LYS A 378 6.31 -3.01 16.37
N CYS A 379 6.21 -1.72 16.06
CA CYS A 379 5.80 -0.71 17.03
C CYS A 379 4.73 0.22 16.47
N LEU A 380 3.99 0.84 17.38
CA LEU A 380 3.05 1.93 17.11
C LEU A 380 3.69 3.21 17.64
N TRP A 381 4.23 4.03 16.74
CA TRP A 381 4.81 5.32 17.09
C TRP A 381 3.72 6.31 17.48
N GLY A 382 4.02 7.20 18.42
CA GLY A 382 3.14 8.26 18.86
C GLY A 382 3.86 9.56 19.17
N VAL A 383 3.13 10.67 19.06
CA VAL A 383 3.58 12.01 19.47
C VAL A 383 2.77 12.47 20.67
N ASP A 384 3.44 12.70 21.79
CA ASP A 384 2.85 13.24 23.02
C ASP A 384 2.95 14.78 22.99
N ARG A 385 1.78 15.43 22.94
CA ARG A 385 1.69 16.89 22.85
C ARG A 385 2.16 17.59 24.14
N HIS A 386 1.95 17.00 25.31
CA HIS A 386 2.28 17.63 26.59
C HIS A 386 3.76 17.46 26.93
N GLN A 387 4.32 16.29 26.64
CA GLN A 387 5.71 15.99 26.98
C GLN A 387 6.70 16.39 25.89
N HIS A 388 6.23 16.85 24.73
CA HIS A 388 7.07 17.16 23.57
C HIS A 388 7.99 15.99 23.26
N SER A 389 7.43 14.80 23.12
CA SER A 389 8.21 13.57 22.91
C SER A 389 7.60 12.66 21.83
N ILE A 390 8.48 11.89 21.20
CA ILE A 390 8.11 10.75 20.38
C ILE A 390 8.24 9.52 21.26
N TYR A 391 7.22 8.69 21.28
CA TYR A 391 7.18 7.43 22.01
C TYR A 391 6.73 6.31 21.08
N TYR A 392 6.80 5.08 21.57
CA TYR A 392 6.13 3.96 20.92
C TYR A 392 5.55 2.98 21.93
N ASN A 393 4.54 2.26 21.47
CA ASN A 393 4.04 1.03 22.06
C ASN A 393 4.47 -0.15 21.18
N GLN A 394 4.49 -1.37 21.72
CA GLN A 394 4.55 -2.56 20.87
C GLN A 394 3.29 -2.63 19.99
N LEU A 395 3.44 -3.12 18.76
CA LEU A 395 2.34 -3.19 17.80
C LEU A 395 1.50 -4.47 18.03
N PRO A 396 0.23 -4.37 18.46
CA PRO A 396 -0.57 -5.56 18.72
C PRO A 396 -0.93 -6.27 17.40
N MET A 397 -0.78 -7.59 17.39
CA MET A 397 -1.07 -8.47 16.25
C MET A 397 -2.42 -9.19 16.38
N ASN A 398 -3.04 -9.14 17.55
CA ASN A 398 -4.38 -9.66 17.82
C ASN A 398 -5.02 -8.89 18.98
N VAL A 399 -6.32 -9.11 19.20
CA VAL A 399 -7.13 -8.34 20.16
C VAL A 399 -6.65 -8.55 21.60
N GLN A 400 -6.16 -9.74 21.93
CA GLN A 400 -5.71 -10.10 23.27
C GLN A 400 -4.45 -9.34 23.70
N GLN A 401 -3.63 -8.88 22.75
CA GLN A 401 -2.41 -8.13 23.03
C GLN A 401 -2.65 -6.63 23.29
N ILE A 402 -3.79 -6.08 22.85
CA ILE A 402 -4.06 -4.63 22.92
C ILE A 402 -3.90 -4.09 24.35
N PRO A 403 -4.52 -4.67 25.40
CA PRO A 403 -4.49 -4.06 26.73
C PRO A 403 -3.08 -3.99 27.33
N GLU A 404 -2.24 -4.99 27.06
CA GLU A 404 -0.87 -5.02 27.59
C GLU A 404 0.05 -4.07 26.82
N TYR A 405 -0.02 -4.09 25.49
CA TYR A 405 0.88 -3.32 24.65
C TYR A 405 0.61 -1.81 24.75
N MET A 406 -0.65 -1.42 24.93
CA MET A 406 -1.00 0.00 25.10
C MET A 406 -0.65 0.55 26.49
N LYS A 407 -0.38 -0.31 27.48
CA LYS A 407 0.17 0.12 28.79
C LYS A 407 1.69 0.30 28.75
N GLN A 408 2.39 -0.48 27.93
CA GLN A 408 3.84 -0.46 27.82
C GLN A 408 4.30 0.62 26.82
N ARG A 409 4.38 1.87 27.30
CA ARG A 409 4.93 3.00 26.54
C ARG A 409 6.43 3.11 26.77
N GLU A 410 7.19 3.22 25.69
CA GLU A 410 8.63 3.51 25.72
C GLU A 410 8.92 4.87 25.07
N GLU A 411 9.72 5.69 25.73
CA GLU A 411 10.13 6.99 25.18
C GLU A 411 11.27 6.81 24.17
N PHE A 412 11.05 7.31 22.94
CA PHE A 412 12.07 7.27 21.90
C PHE A 412 12.99 8.48 21.99
N LEU A 413 12.40 9.68 21.89
CA LEU A 413 13.08 10.97 21.97
C LEU A 413 12.22 11.93 22.77
N LYS A 414 12.87 12.66 23.69
CA LYS A 414 12.26 13.75 24.43
C LYS A 414 12.92 15.06 24.02
N PHE A 415 12.10 16.04 23.66
CA PHE A 415 12.60 17.32 23.22
C PHE A 415 12.50 18.38 24.32
N GLY A 416 13.23 19.49 24.15
CA GLY A 416 13.10 20.66 25.01
C GLY A 416 11.75 21.35 24.81
N ARG A 417 11.39 22.26 25.73
CA ARG A 417 10.11 22.99 25.68
C ARG A 417 9.90 23.80 24.40
N ASP A 418 10.99 24.22 23.77
CA ASP A 418 10.96 25.06 22.56
C ASP A 418 10.74 24.23 21.28
N PHE A 419 10.74 22.90 21.38
CA PHE A 419 10.55 21.99 20.26
C PHE A 419 9.17 21.35 20.38
N GLU A 420 8.27 21.69 19.47
CA GLU A 420 6.91 21.14 19.43
C GLU A 420 6.78 20.18 18.25
N PRO A 421 6.93 18.84 18.46
CA PRO A 421 6.69 17.89 17.40
C PRO A 421 5.20 17.89 17.03
N ILE A 422 4.91 18.05 15.73
CA ILE A 422 3.53 18.07 15.23
C ILE A 422 3.16 16.83 14.43
N ARG A 423 4.12 16.31 13.65
CA ARG A 423 3.92 15.16 12.79
C ARG A 423 5.10 14.23 12.81
N ILE A 424 4.85 12.93 12.65
CA ILE A 424 5.85 11.90 12.42
C ILE A 424 5.56 11.16 11.12
N THR A 425 6.62 10.73 10.45
CA THR A 425 6.59 9.80 9.32
C THR A 425 7.80 8.90 9.43
N GLN A 426 7.75 7.71 8.85
CA GLN A 426 8.80 6.72 9.04
C GLN A 426 9.01 5.89 7.77
N ASN A 427 10.24 5.40 7.61
CA ASN A 427 10.62 4.37 6.64
C ASN A 427 11.35 3.23 7.37
N GLN A 428 11.89 2.23 6.68
CA GLN A 428 12.49 1.06 7.34
C GLN A 428 13.57 1.38 8.40
N THR A 429 14.38 2.43 8.21
CA THR A 429 15.55 2.72 9.06
C THR A 429 15.40 3.99 9.90
N SER A 430 14.50 4.88 9.52
CA SER A 430 14.49 6.26 10.00
C SER A 430 13.07 6.73 10.32
N ILE A 431 13.00 7.66 11.28
CA ILE A 431 11.79 8.38 11.65
C ILE A 431 12.06 9.87 11.44
N ALA A 432 11.18 10.53 10.71
CA ALA A 432 11.20 11.97 10.56
C ALA A 432 10.08 12.60 11.38
N THR A 433 10.34 13.79 11.92
CA THR A 433 9.36 14.59 12.65
C THR A 433 9.33 16.00 12.11
N VAL A 434 8.14 16.57 11.98
CA VAL A 434 7.95 18.00 11.68
C VAL A 434 7.84 18.74 13.00
N GLU A 435 8.58 19.84 13.13
CA GLU A 435 8.58 20.70 14.30
C GLU A 435 7.89 22.04 13.99
N ARG A 436 7.01 22.48 14.88
CA ARG A 436 6.15 23.64 14.64
C ARG A 436 6.90 24.97 14.64
N ASN A 437 7.82 25.19 15.57
CA ASN A 437 8.34 26.53 15.83
C ASN A 437 9.41 26.92 14.80
N SER A 438 10.31 25.99 14.48
CA SER A 438 11.38 26.10 13.50
C SER A 438 10.89 25.85 12.07
N GLN A 439 9.72 25.24 11.89
CA GLN A 439 9.19 24.89 10.56
C GLN A 439 10.16 24.00 9.76
N SER A 440 10.89 23.13 10.46
CA SER A 440 11.83 22.16 9.88
C SER A 440 11.33 20.73 10.03
N ALA A 441 11.82 19.86 9.17
CA ALA A 441 11.70 18.42 9.33
C ALA A 441 13.04 17.82 9.76
N TYR A 442 13.03 17.05 10.86
CA TYR A 442 14.22 16.41 11.43
C TYR A 442 14.15 14.91 11.21
N ILE A 443 15.23 14.29 10.74
CA ILE A 443 15.30 12.84 10.48
C ILE A 443 16.24 12.19 11.49
N TYR A 444 15.75 11.17 12.17
CA TYR A 444 16.47 10.38 13.17
C TYR A 444 16.62 8.93 12.73
N ASP A 445 17.76 8.34 13.07
CA ASP A 445 17.99 6.91 12.95
C ASP A 445 17.22 6.15 14.03
N LYS A 446 16.45 5.11 13.66
CA LYS A 446 15.65 4.35 14.63
C LYS A 446 16.50 3.56 15.62
N GLN A 447 17.68 3.09 15.21
CA GLN A 447 18.53 2.25 16.06
C GLN A 447 19.38 3.09 17.02
N SER A 448 20.12 4.06 16.48
CA SER A 448 21.06 4.89 17.24
C SER A 448 20.41 6.11 17.90
N LYS A 449 19.17 6.45 17.53
CA LYS A 449 18.43 7.66 17.96
C LYS A 449 19.11 8.97 17.60
N LYS A 450 20.18 8.95 16.80
CA LYS A 450 20.90 10.14 16.37
C LYS A 450 20.16 10.84 15.24
N GLN A 451 20.16 12.16 15.27
CA GLN A 451 19.74 12.96 14.12
C GLN A 451 20.72 12.73 12.97
N ILE A 452 20.19 12.36 11.80
CA ILE A 452 20.97 12.11 10.59
C ILE A 452 20.88 13.32 9.65
N ASN A 453 19.73 13.99 9.60
CA ASN A 453 19.51 15.11 8.70
C ASN A 453 18.50 16.12 9.26
N GLU A 454 18.56 17.35 8.76
CA GLU A 454 17.57 18.40 8.96
C GLU A 454 17.25 19.02 7.61
N ILE A 455 15.97 19.06 7.30
CA ILE A 455 15.45 19.79 6.15
C ILE A 455 14.80 21.05 6.71
N GLU A 456 15.55 22.15 6.66
CA GLU A 456 14.96 23.46 6.86
C GLU A 456 14.01 23.76 5.70
N SER A 457 12.82 24.26 6.00
CA SER A 457 11.93 24.76 4.95
C SER A 457 12.65 25.82 4.13
N LEU A 458 12.89 25.52 2.84
CA LEU A 458 13.47 26.42 1.83
C LEU A 458 12.76 27.78 1.76
N LEU A 459 11.53 27.86 2.30
CA LEU A 459 10.65 29.03 2.26
C LEU A 459 10.78 29.95 3.49
N ARG A 460 11.72 29.67 4.42
CA ARG A 460 12.07 30.60 5.52
C ARG A 460 12.43 32.01 5.03
N THR A 461 12.81 32.17 3.76
CA THR A 461 13.15 33.46 3.16
C THR A 461 11.96 34.27 2.64
N LYS A 462 10.75 33.69 2.52
CA LYS A 462 9.56 34.43 2.03
C LYS A 462 8.38 34.48 3.00
N GLY A 463 8.35 33.68 4.07
CA GLY A 463 7.30 33.79 5.10
C GLY A 463 5.86 33.53 4.63
N VAL A 464 5.67 33.08 3.38
CA VAL A 464 4.33 32.87 2.78
C VAL A 464 3.79 31.48 3.10
N PHE A 465 4.62 30.52 3.50
CA PHE A 465 4.20 29.13 3.67
C PHE A 465 4.70 28.53 4.98
N ARG A 466 3.82 27.75 5.63
CA ARG A 466 4.11 26.99 6.85
C ARG A 466 4.14 25.49 6.55
N LEU A 467 5.19 24.81 6.99
CA LEU A 467 5.31 23.37 6.95
C LEU A 467 4.31 22.73 7.92
N TRP A 468 3.38 21.94 7.39
CA TRP A 468 2.32 21.31 8.17
C TRP A 468 2.47 19.79 8.26
N ASN A 469 2.97 19.16 7.20
CA ASN A 469 3.12 17.72 7.13
C ASN A 469 4.31 17.32 6.26
N ALA A 470 4.82 16.12 6.49
CA ALA A 470 5.88 15.52 5.70
C ALA A 470 5.69 14.02 5.60
N LEU A 471 6.06 13.44 4.47
CA LEU A 471 6.12 11.99 4.24
C LEU A 471 7.54 11.61 3.82
N LEU A 472 8.09 10.60 4.51
CA LEU A 472 9.44 10.08 4.27
C LEU A 472 9.34 8.80 3.44
N ARG A 473 10.11 8.73 2.35
CA ARG A 473 10.23 7.53 1.52
C ARG A 473 11.39 6.64 1.94
N ASP A 474 11.42 5.41 1.43
CA ASP A 474 12.48 4.44 1.70
C ASP A 474 13.86 4.90 1.20
N ASP A 475 13.91 5.65 0.10
CA ASP A 475 15.14 6.27 -0.44
C ASP A 475 15.58 7.54 0.32
N LYS A 476 14.89 7.87 1.42
CA LYS A 476 15.06 9.09 2.23
C LYS A 476 14.68 10.38 1.53
N SER A 477 14.13 10.33 0.32
CA SER A 477 13.42 11.46 -0.27
C SER A 477 12.22 11.82 0.61
N MET A 478 11.81 13.09 0.57
CA MET A 478 10.71 13.59 1.37
C MET A 478 9.70 14.34 0.52
N VAL A 479 8.42 14.20 0.87
CA VAL A 479 7.36 15.02 0.30
C VAL A 479 6.81 15.90 1.40
N LEU A 480 6.97 17.21 1.25
CA LEU A 480 6.53 18.22 2.20
C LEU A 480 5.18 18.79 1.77
N LYS A 481 4.27 18.99 2.72
CA LYS A 481 3.03 19.74 2.54
C LYS A 481 3.15 21.06 3.29
N LEU A 482 3.08 22.15 2.54
CA LEU A 482 3.13 23.50 3.07
C LEU A 482 1.78 24.21 2.84
N ASP A 483 1.34 24.96 3.84
CA ASP A 483 0.10 25.71 3.83
C ASP A 483 0.42 27.19 3.69
N GLU A 484 -0.25 27.90 2.79
CA GLU A 484 -0.11 29.35 2.65
C GLU A 484 -0.55 30.04 3.95
N ASP A 485 0.32 30.90 4.48
CA ASP A 485 0.08 31.68 5.68
C ASP A 485 -0.88 32.82 5.35
N LEU A 486 -2.16 32.55 5.58
CA LEU A 486 -3.21 33.53 5.32
C LEU A 486 -3.26 34.57 6.46
N PRO A 487 -3.46 35.86 6.14
CA PRO A 487 -3.76 36.88 7.15
C PRO A 487 -4.93 36.46 8.06
N PRO A 488 -4.99 36.91 9.32
CA PRO A 488 -6.02 36.52 10.30
C PRO A 488 -7.48 36.70 9.84
N ASN A 489 -7.72 37.59 8.87
CA ASN A 489 -9.05 37.94 8.36
C ASN A 489 -9.43 37.21 7.06
N SER A 490 -8.59 36.29 6.57
CA SER A 490 -8.84 35.53 5.35
C SER A 490 -9.87 34.44 5.61
N ARG A 491 -10.79 34.21 4.66
CA ARG A 491 -11.70 33.08 4.77
C ARG A 491 -10.90 31.77 4.71
N PRO A 492 -10.93 30.90 5.74
CA PRO A 492 -10.14 29.67 5.80
C PRO A 492 -10.56 28.61 4.77
N SER A 493 -11.57 28.89 3.94
CA SER A 493 -12.12 27.92 2.98
C SER A 493 -11.25 27.67 1.75
N LEU A 494 -10.24 28.51 1.47
CA LEU A 494 -9.39 28.44 0.27
C LEU A 494 -7.92 28.62 0.64
N ILE A 495 -7.40 27.79 1.55
CA ILE A 495 -5.95 27.73 1.79
C ILE A 495 -5.31 27.10 0.54
N ASN A 496 -4.34 27.79 -0.05
CA ASN A 496 -3.47 27.20 -1.05
C ASN A 496 -2.42 26.35 -0.34
N HIS A 497 -2.18 25.16 -0.88
CA HIS A 497 -1.18 24.24 -0.41
C HIS A 497 -0.14 24.04 -1.51
N LEU A 498 1.12 24.09 -1.11
CA LEU A 498 2.25 23.75 -1.93
C LEU A 498 2.82 22.43 -1.44
N ILE A 499 2.82 21.42 -2.30
CA ILE A 499 3.41 20.12 -2.02
C ILE A 499 4.73 20.06 -2.77
N ILE A 500 5.84 19.89 -2.04
CA ILE A 500 7.19 19.89 -2.60
C ILE A 500 7.79 18.51 -2.38
N GLU A 501 8.33 17.94 -3.45
CA GLU A 501 9.13 16.73 -3.39
C GLU A 501 10.61 17.08 -3.36
N LEU A 502 11.31 16.55 -2.37
CA LEU A 502 12.74 16.73 -2.16
C LEU A 502 13.47 15.40 -2.34
N ASP A 503 14.65 15.44 -2.96
CA ASP A 503 15.54 14.27 -2.99
C ASP A 503 16.14 13.99 -1.60
N SER A 504 16.97 12.94 -1.49
CA SER A 504 17.64 12.58 -0.23
C SER A 504 18.61 13.64 0.30
N ASN A 505 19.01 14.60 -0.54
CA ASN A 505 19.91 15.69 -0.20
C ASN A 505 19.16 17.00 0.11
N GLY A 506 17.83 17.01 0.02
CA GLY A 506 17.00 18.19 0.25
C GLY A 506 16.82 19.10 -0.98
N ALA A 507 17.26 18.68 -2.18
CA ALA A 507 17.04 19.43 -3.41
C ALA A 507 15.60 19.22 -3.93
N VAL A 508 14.97 20.30 -4.40
CA VAL A 508 13.60 20.25 -4.94
C VAL A 508 13.59 19.50 -6.28
N MET A 509 12.84 18.41 -6.34
CA MET A 509 12.64 17.62 -7.56
C MET A 509 11.36 18.01 -8.30
N SER A 510 10.26 18.20 -7.56
CA SER A 510 8.96 18.47 -8.16
C SER A 510 8.04 19.24 -7.21
N GLN A 511 6.95 19.80 -7.75
CA GLN A 511 5.92 20.46 -6.95
C GLN A 511 4.49 20.26 -7.47
N ILE A 512 3.53 20.40 -6.56
CA ILE A 512 2.09 20.44 -6.83
C ILE A 512 1.49 21.62 -6.07
N GLU A 513 0.74 22.47 -6.74
CA GLU A 513 -0.05 23.54 -6.12
C GLU A 513 -1.53 23.16 -6.14
N ARG A 514 -2.15 23.09 -4.95
CA ARG A 514 -3.57 22.74 -4.81
C ARG A 514 -4.24 23.42 -3.65
N THR A 515 -5.54 23.66 -3.78
CA THR A 515 -6.35 24.29 -2.73
C THR A 515 -7.11 23.24 -1.92
N SER A 516 -7.40 23.56 -0.67
CA SER A 516 -8.28 22.75 0.19
C SER A 516 -7.84 21.28 0.31
N VAL A 517 -6.54 21.06 0.54
CA VAL A 517 -5.92 19.74 0.74
C VAL A 517 -5.94 19.43 2.22
N PHE A 518 -6.52 18.29 2.60
CA PHE A 518 -6.62 17.83 3.98
C PHE A 518 -5.76 16.57 4.16
N GLY A 519 -6.11 15.49 3.45
CA GLY A 519 -5.39 14.23 3.45
C GLY A 519 -4.19 14.23 2.52
N PHE A 520 -3.18 13.44 2.89
CA PHE A 520 -1.89 13.39 2.19
C PHE A 520 -1.26 12.01 2.41
N ALA A 521 -0.94 11.29 1.33
CA ALA A 521 -0.29 9.98 1.38
C ALA A 521 0.58 9.73 0.14
N ILE A 522 1.47 8.74 0.25
CA ILE A 522 2.23 8.20 -0.88
C ILE A 522 1.58 6.89 -1.31
N GLY A 523 1.27 6.79 -2.60
CA GLY A 523 0.72 5.59 -3.21
C GLY A 523 1.79 4.52 -3.48
N PRO A 524 1.36 3.31 -3.87
CA PRO A 524 2.26 2.16 -4.05
C PRO A 524 3.29 2.32 -5.18
N ASN A 525 3.03 3.17 -6.17
CA ASN A 525 3.94 3.47 -7.28
C ASN A 525 4.67 4.81 -7.06
N ASN A 526 4.79 5.26 -5.80
CA ASN A 526 5.35 6.56 -5.41
C ASN A 526 4.59 7.78 -5.94
N GLU A 527 3.34 7.59 -6.39
CA GLU A 527 2.42 8.68 -6.69
C GLU A 527 2.05 9.45 -5.41
N ILE A 528 1.72 10.72 -5.57
CA ILE A 528 1.24 11.55 -4.47
C ILE A 528 -0.29 11.55 -4.49
N LEU A 529 -0.88 11.11 -3.38
CA LEU A 529 -2.33 11.08 -3.20
C LEU A 529 -2.76 12.25 -2.31
N LEU A 530 -3.64 13.10 -2.83
CA LEU A 530 -4.17 14.27 -2.13
C LEU A 530 -5.64 14.09 -1.84
N GLY A 531 -6.02 14.27 -0.59
CA GLY A 531 -7.41 14.28 -0.14
C GLY A 531 -7.94 15.69 -0.09
N CYS A 532 -8.88 16.05 -0.96
CA CYS A 532 -9.33 17.42 -1.15
C CYS A 532 -10.82 17.58 -0.87
N LYS A 533 -11.24 18.81 -0.54
CA LYS A 533 -12.66 19.15 -0.42
C LYS A 533 -13.23 19.61 -1.78
N LYS A 534 -14.27 18.93 -2.23
CA LYS A 534 -15.18 19.36 -3.31
C LYS A 534 -16.26 20.24 -2.67
N TYR A 535 -16.83 21.21 -3.40
CA TYR A 535 -17.84 22.15 -2.88
C TYR A 535 -18.91 21.49 -1.96
N GLN A 536 -19.38 22.20 -0.92
CA GLN A 536 -20.51 21.81 -0.06
C GLN A 536 -20.43 20.41 0.60
N GLN A 537 -19.25 20.05 1.13
CA GLN A 537 -18.96 18.88 2.00
C GLN A 537 -18.54 17.58 1.31
N ASN A 538 -18.69 17.46 -0.01
CA ASN A 538 -18.15 16.31 -0.72
C ASN A 538 -16.62 16.33 -0.72
N GLY A 539 -16.00 15.16 -0.76
CA GLY A 539 -14.55 15.04 -0.92
C GLY A 539 -14.17 14.46 -2.26
N LEU A 540 -12.89 14.57 -2.60
CA LEU A 540 -12.29 13.85 -3.69
C LEU A 540 -10.86 13.46 -3.33
N ILE A 541 -10.34 12.46 -4.02
CA ILE A 541 -8.94 12.06 -3.97
C ILE A 541 -8.34 12.30 -5.34
N GLU A 542 -7.24 13.03 -5.41
CA GLU A 542 -6.46 13.22 -6.63
C GLU A 542 -5.13 12.47 -6.54
N CYS A 543 -4.70 11.91 -7.67
CA CYS A 543 -3.42 11.26 -7.82
C CYS A 543 -2.51 12.04 -8.76
N TYR A 544 -1.24 12.17 -8.39
CA TYR A 544 -0.20 12.87 -9.12
C TYR A 544 1.01 11.98 -9.36
N ILE A 545 1.47 11.91 -10.61
CA ILE A 545 2.66 11.17 -11.04
C ILE A 545 3.73 12.07 -11.63
#